data_AF-A0AAV5YK04-F1
#
_entry.id   AF-A0AAV5YK04-F1
#
_cell.length_a   1.000
_cell.length_b   1.000
_cell.length_c   1.000
_cell.angle_alpha   90.00
_cell.angle_beta   90.00
_cell.angle_gamma   90.00
#
_symmetry.space_group_name_H-M   'P 1'
#
loop_
_entity.id
_entity.type
_entity.pdbx_description
1 polymer ?
#
loop_
_entity_poly.entity_id
_entity_poly.type
_entity_poly.pdbx_seq_one_letter_code
_entity_poly.pdbx_strand_id
1 'polypeptide(L)'
;MVDRPTARLARRRCLVAAFVLTVGATLGTFRPLQAAVTLPIPSAVPAGDRKRLEEVVRQSFASTQQSADAYPVRPEIFEYLLDHPEFASHVTRALKAARYRIWQEQGALWLDDGWGVRGTFWTVYAQPGLRLMMAQGAYQSALPDIKGRAVVALAYGFQPGPTGQPQVATTVTSFVEIDSGVIRVIGKVGGPLVQRKADREARTLLKVFAKVIRLIEENPADVYARLKARPDVPKPELEEFRKLLGVP
;
A
#
# COMPACT_ATOMS: atom_id res chain seq x y z
N MET A 1 26.04 -20.61 0.77
CA MET A 1 26.89 -19.43 0.50
C MET A 1 26.10 -18.53 -0.44
N VAL A 2 25.27 -17.65 0.14
CA VAL A 2 24.26 -16.88 -0.59
C VAL A 2 24.86 -15.55 -1.01
N ASP A 3 24.88 -15.33 -2.31
CA ASP A 3 25.50 -14.18 -2.98
C ASP A 3 24.71 -12.90 -2.71
N ARG A 4 25.38 -11.87 -2.19
CA ARG A 4 24.81 -10.53 -1.93
C ARG A 4 25.03 -9.67 -3.17
N PRO A 5 23.99 -9.16 -3.85
CA PRO A 5 24.21 -8.27 -4.97
C PRO A 5 24.60 -6.86 -4.48
N THR A 6 25.84 -6.50 -4.78
CA THR A 6 26.46 -5.18 -4.63
C THR A 6 25.69 -4.08 -5.39
N ALA A 7 25.53 -2.94 -4.73
CA ALA A 7 24.85 -1.75 -5.23
C ALA A 7 25.55 -1.10 -6.43
N ARG A 8 24.78 -0.73 -7.46
CA ARG A 8 25.13 0.35 -8.39
C ARG A 8 24.05 1.41 -8.37
N LEU A 9 24.46 2.63 -8.05
CA LEU A 9 23.63 3.82 -8.03
C LEU A 9 23.05 4.10 -9.43
N ALA A 10 21.71 4.06 -9.53
CA ALA A 10 20.98 4.76 -10.57
C ALA A 10 20.03 5.74 -9.90
N ARG A 11 20.37 7.03 -9.97
CA ARG A 11 19.50 8.15 -9.56
C ARG A 11 18.27 8.18 -10.48
N ARG A 12 17.20 7.48 -10.11
CA ARG A 12 15.85 7.71 -10.63
C ARG A 12 14.86 7.69 -9.46
N ARG A 13 14.30 8.87 -9.19
CA ARG A 13 13.30 9.11 -8.14
C ARG A 13 12.02 8.34 -8.48
N CYS A 14 11.80 7.19 -7.85
CA CYS A 14 10.54 6.45 -7.95
C CYS A 14 10.19 5.91 -6.56
N LEU A 15 9.23 6.58 -5.93
CA LEU A 15 8.69 6.29 -4.60
C LEU A 15 7.46 5.37 -4.74
N VAL A 16 7.17 4.61 -3.67
CA VAL A 16 5.99 3.76 -3.39
C VAL A 16 6.26 2.26 -3.54
N ALA A 17 6.04 1.38 -2.56
CA ALA A 17 5.18 1.42 -1.38
C ALA A 17 5.86 0.74 -0.18
N ALA A 18 6.44 1.53 0.71
CA ALA A 18 6.25 1.31 2.13
C ALA A 18 6.19 2.66 2.84
N PHE A 19 5.28 2.72 3.80
CA PHE A 19 5.03 3.87 4.64
C PHE A 19 6.14 4.00 5.70
N VAL A 20 7.39 4.21 5.29
CA VAL A 20 8.40 4.73 6.21
C VAL A 20 9.25 5.81 5.54
N LEU A 21 9.47 6.88 6.32
CA LEU A 21 9.98 8.17 5.95
C LEU A 21 11.38 8.14 5.30
N THR A 22 11.46 8.53 4.03
CA THR A 22 12.64 9.23 3.51
C THR A 22 12.30 10.70 3.30
N VAL A 23 12.77 11.52 4.23
CA VAL A 23 12.69 12.98 4.15
C VAL A 23 13.73 13.48 3.13
N GLY A 24 13.28 14.22 2.12
CA GLY A 24 14.14 15.04 1.26
C GLY A 24 13.70 16.50 1.35
N ALA A 25 14.62 17.38 1.75
CA ALA A 25 14.37 18.80 2.01
C ALA A 25 14.00 19.58 0.74
N THR A 26 12.82 20.20 0.74
CA THR A 26 12.52 21.40 -0.08
C THR A 26 11.66 22.35 0.75
N LEU A 27 12.20 23.54 1.02
CA LEU A 27 11.54 24.63 1.74
C LEU A 27 10.36 25.16 0.91
N GLY A 28 9.20 25.33 1.55
CA GLY A 28 8.05 25.96 0.93
C GLY A 28 6.89 26.06 1.93
N THR A 29 6.68 27.26 2.46
CA THR A 29 5.62 27.62 3.41
C THR A 29 4.25 27.55 2.73
N PHE A 30 3.46 26.54 3.05
CA PHE A 30 2.01 26.54 2.81
C PHE A 30 1.34 25.70 3.90
N ARG A 31 0.32 26.27 4.53
CA ARG A 31 -0.51 25.63 5.55
C ARG A 31 -1.96 25.70 5.05
N PRO A 32 -2.59 24.59 4.65
CA PRO A 32 -4.04 24.55 4.58
C PRO A 32 -4.60 24.06 5.94
N LEU A 33 -5.75 24.60 6.32
CA LEU A 33 -6.64 23.96 7.30
C LEU A 33 -7.02 22.60 6.72
N GLN A 34 -6.41 21.52 7.21
CA GLN A 34 -6.77 20.17 6.83
C GLN A 34 -7.86 19.73 7.81
N ALA A 35 -9.06 19.41 7.31
CA ALA A 35 -10.08 18.76 8.12
C ALA A 35 -9.45 17.54 8.79
N ALA A 36 -9.76 17.31 10.08
CA ALA A 36 -9.19 16.21 10.83
C ALA A 36 -9.50 14.90 10.11
N VAL A 37 -8.46 14.23 9.59
CA VAL A 37 -8.58 12.93 8.94
C VAL A 37 -9.13 11.96 9.97
N THR A 38 -10.21 11.25 9.63
CA THR A 38 -10.85 10.28 10.53
C THR A 38 -10.64 8.87 9.99
N LEU A 39 -10.26 7.94 10.87
CA LEU A 39 -10.15 6.53 10.54
C LEU A 39 -11.54 5.87 10.67
N PRO A 40 -12.08 5.23 9.62
CA PRO A 40 -13.31 4.45 9.75
C PRO A 40 -13.01 3.14 10.50
N ILE A 41 -13.48 3.01 11.74
CA ILE A 41 -13.35 1.78 12.54
C ILE A 41 -14.74 1.15 12.76
N PRO A 42 -15.14 0.14 11.96
CA PRO A 42 -16.43 -0.53 12.08
C PRO A 42 -16.68 -1.10 13.48
N SER A 43 -17.94 -1.15 13.93
CA SER A 43 -18.31 -1.70 15.25
C SER A 43 -17.90 -3.16 15.43
N ALA A 44 -17.87 -3.94 14.35
CA ALA A 44 -17.45 -5.34 14.34
C ALA A 44 -15.95 -5.57 14.63
N VAL A 45 -15.11 -4.52 14.62
CA VAL A 45 -13.70 -4.65 15.01
C VAL A 45 -13.60 -4.99 16.50
N PRO A 46 -12.89 -6.08 16.88
CA PRO A 46 -12.72 -6.46 18.27
C PRO A 46 -12.16 -5.34 19.14
N ALA A 47 -12.59 -5.26 20.40
CA ALA A 47 -12.20 -4.17 21.30
C ALA A 47 -10.68 -4.05 21.50
N GLY A 48 -9.96 -5.17 21.50
CA GLY A 48 -8.50 -5.19 21.60
C GLY A 48 -7.82 -4.52 20.40
N ASP A 49 -8.26 -4.85 19.19
CA ASP A 49 -7.70 -4.26 17.97
C ASP A 49 -8.15 -2.82 17.77
N ARG A 50 -9.39 -2.47 18.15
CA ARG A 50 -9.87 -1.08 18.19
C ARG A 50 -8.94 -0.19 19.02
N LYS A 51 -8.61 -0.61 20.25
CA LYS A 51 -7.70 0.16 21.12
C LYS A 51 -6.32 0.36 20.49
N ARG A 52 -5.78 -0.66 19.82
CA ARG A 52 -4.49 -0.57 19.11
C ARG A 52 -4.55 0.42 17.94
N LEU A 53 -5.62 0.37 17.14
CA LEU A 53 -5.85 1.30 16.03
C LEU A 53 -5.94 2.74 16.54
N GLU A 54 -6.75 2.98 17.57
CA GLU A 54 -6.94 4.29 18.20
C GLU A 54 -5.66 4.84 18.83
N GLU A 55 -4.82 3.97 19.39
CA GLU A 55 -3.50 4.33 19.91
C GLU A 55 -2.59 4.87 18.79
N VAL A 56 -2.45 4.14 17.69
CA VAL A 56 -1.62 4.59 16.55
C VAL A 56 -2.17 5.89 15.94
N VAL A 57 -3.49 6.03 15.82
CA VAL A 57 -4.13 7.26 15.35
C VAL A 57 -3.78 8.43 16.28
N ARG A 58 -3.92 8.26 17.60
CA ARG A 58 -3.63 9.29 18.61
C ARG A 58 -2.16 9.68 18.66
N GLN A 59 -1.25 8.73 18.47
CA GLN A 59 0.20 8.93 18.51
C GLN A 59 0.81 9.21 17.13
N SER A 60 -0.04 9.35 16.10
CA SER A 60 0.43 9.52 14.74
C SER A 60 1.27 10.78 14.58
N PHE A 61 2.42 10.59 13.93
CA PHE A 61 3.31 11.66 13.49
C PHE A 61 2.85 12.27 12.16
N ALA A 62 2.14 11.48 11.34
CA ALA A 62 1.58 11.91 10.06
C ALA A 62 0.26 11.17 9.78
N SER A 63 -0.67 11.85 9.11
CA SER A 63 -1.96 11.27 8.72
C SER A 63 -2.38 11.76 7.34
N THR A 64 -2.77 10.90 6.42
CA THR A 64 -3.25 11.32 5.09
C THR A 64 -4.56 10.66 4.72
N GLN A 65 -5.34 11.33 3.89
CA GLN A 65 -6.50 10.79 3.22
C GLN A 65 -6.45 11.23 1.76
N GLN A 66 -6.42 10.28 0.84
CA GLN A 66 -6.39 10.53 -0.59
C GLN A 66 -7.42 9.65 -1.28
N SER A 67 -8.08 10.18 -2.30
CA SER A 67 -9.03 9.45 -3.13
C SER A 67 -8.53 9.39 -4.57
N ALA A 68 -8.89 8.32 -5.28
CA ALA A 68 -8.69 8.20 -6.71
C ALA A 68 -10.00 8.49 -7.44
N ASP A 69 -9.89 9.02 -8.65
CA ASP A 69 -11.01 9.06 -9.58
C ASP A 69 -11.50 7.62 -9.85
N ALA A 70 -12.79 7.47 -10.12
CA ALA A 70 -13.36 6.18 -10.44
C ALA A 70 -12.76 5.61 -11.75
N TYR A 71 -12.39 4.33 -11.73
CA TYR A 71 -11.86 3.64 -12.92
C TYR A 71 -12.61 2.33 -13.17
N PRO A 72 -12.75 1.90 -14.46
CA PRO A 72 -13.39 0.64 -14.80
C PRO A 72 -12.70 -0.56 -14.16
N VAL A 73 -13.49 -1.49 -13.65
CA VAL A 73 -12.98 -2.72 -13.03
C VAL A 73 -14.05 -3.81 -13.00
N ARG A 74 -13.62 -5.07 -13.10
CA ARG A 74 -14.42 -6.22 -12.68
C ARG A 74 -14.37 -6.38 -11.15
N PRO A 75 -15.49 -6.25 -10.41
CA PRO A 75 -15.51 -6.30 -8.95
C PRO A 75 -14.82 -7.53 -8.35
N GLU A 76 -15.03 -8.70 -8.95
CA GLU A 76 -14.46 -9.98 -8.53
C GLU A 76 -12.92 -10.00 -8.62
N ILE A 77 -12.33 -9.34 -9.61
CA ILE A 77 -10.88 -9.20 -9.74
C ILE A 77 -10.34 -8.25 -8.67
N PHE A 78 -11.04 -7.14 -8.44
CA PHE A 78 -10.64 -6.16 -7.43
C PHE A 78 -10.63 -6.78 -6.03
N GLU A 79 -11.72 -7.44 -5.64
CA GLU A 79 -11.84 -8.14 -4.36
C GLU A 79 -10.78 -9.24 -4.22
N TYR A 80 -10.60 -10.07 -5.24
CA TYR A 80 -9.61 -11.15 -5.22
C TYR A 80 -8.18 -10.62 -4.95
N LEU A 81 -7.77 -9.53 -5.60
CA LEU A 81 -6.45 -8.96 -5.38
C LEU A 81 -6.28 -8.34 -3.98
N LEU A 82 -7.36 -7.81 -3.39
CA LEU A 82 -7.32 -7.31 -2.01
C LEU A 82 -7.21 -8.44 -0.98
N ASP A 83 -7.82 -9.59 -1.26
CA ASP A 83 -7.82 -10.75 -0.37
C ASP A 83 -6.55 -11.60 -0.51
N HIS A 84 -5.82 -11.45 -1.63
CA HIS A 84 -4.57 -12.15 -1.92
C HIS A 84 -3.39 -11.16 -2.09
N PRO A 85 -2.99 -10.43 -1.04
CA PRO A 85 -1.97 -9.37 -1.17
C PRO A 85 -0.59 -9.88 -1.59
N GLU A 86 -0.21 -11.11 -1.21
CA GLU A 86 1.01 -11.77 -1.72
C GLU A 86 0.94 -11.95 -3.24
N PHE A 87 -0.13 -12.57 -3.74
CA PHE A 87 -0.37 -12.73 -5.17
C PHE A 87 -0.46 -11.39 -5.91
N ALA A 88 -1.15 -10.40 -5.34
CA ALA A 88 -1.23 -9.06 -5.92
C ALA A 88 0.15 -8.41 -6.08
N SER A 89 1.11 -8.69 -5.18
CA SER A 89 2.49 -8.25 -5.35
C SER A 89 3.19 -8.89 -6.57
N HIS A 90 2.87 -10.15 -6.89
CA HIS A 90 3.35 -10.78 -8.12
C HIS A 90 2.74 -10.13 -9.37
N VAL A 91 1.44 -9.79 -9.34
CA VAL A 91 0.76 -9.10 -10.43
C VAL A 91 1.41 -7.74 -10.71
N THR A 92 1.61 -6.92 -9.68
CA THR A 92 2.21 -5.59 -9.87
C THR A 92 3.66 -5.67 -10.39
N ARG A 93 4.43 -6.67 -9.95
CA ARG A 93 5.79 -6.93 -10.44
C ARG A 93 5.81 -7.44 -11.88
N ALA A 94 4.92 -8.35 -12.24
CA ALA A 94 4.79 -8.87 -13.61
C ALA A 94 4.47 -7.75 -14.60
N LEU A 95 3.61 -6.81 -14.20
CA LEU A 95 3.23 -5.62 -14.97
C LEU A 95 4.24 -4.46 -14.88
N LYS A 96 5.33 -4.61 -14.13
CA LYS A 96 6.30 -3.55 -13.85
C LYS A 96 5.64 -2.27 -13.32
N ALA A 97 4.51 -2.41 -12.63
CA ALA A 97 3.76 -1.31 -12.03
C ALA A 97 4.34 -0.93 -10.67
N ALA A 98 4.87 -1.91 -9.93
CA ALA A 98 5.57 -1.72 -8.68
C ALA A 98 6.68 -2.78 -8.49
N ARG A 99 7.57 -2.53 -7.51
CA ARG A 99 8.72 -3.41 -7.20
C ARG A 99 8.61 -4.10 -5.84
N TYR A 100 7.62 -3.73 -5.03
CA TYR A 100 7.46 -4.28 -3.69
C TYR A 100 7.18 -5.78 -3.75
N ARG A 101 7.56 -6.49 -2.69
CA ARG A 101 7.27 -7.90 -2.48
C ARG A 101 6.48 -8.06 -1.22
N ILE A 102 5.46 -8.91 -1.29
CA ILE A 102 4.73 -9.38 -0.12
C ILE A 102 4.94 -10.89 -0.07
N TRP A 103 5.20 -11.44 1.11
CA TRP A 103 5.32 -12.88 1.31
C TRP A 103 4.80 -13.25 2.69
N GLN A 104 4.27 -14.45 2.84
CA GLN A 104 3.96 -15.02 4.15
C GLN A 104 5.17 -15.71 4.75
N GLU A 105 5.46 -15.40 6.02
CA GLU A 105 6.49 -16.06 6.81
C GLU A 105 6.05 -16.10 8.27
N GLN A 106 6.06 -17.30 8.87
CA GLN A 106 5.68 -17.53 10.28
C GLN A 106 4.28 -16.98 10.64
N GLY A 107 3.32 -17.07 9.71
CA GLY A 107 1.95 -16.59 9.92
C GLY A 107 1.77 -15.06 9.84
N ALA A 108 2.80 -14.32 9.44
CA ALA A 108 2.73 -12.89 9.19
C ALA A 108 2.95 -12.56 7.70
N LEU A 109 2.25 -11.54 7.21
CA LEU A 109 2.54 -10.97 5.88
C LEU A 109 3.68 -9.97 6.03
N TRP A 110 4.80 -10.28 5.38
CA TRP A 110 5.93 -9.38 5.26
C TRP A 110 5.81 -8.52 4.01
N LEU A 111 6.41 -7.33 4.08
CA LEU A 111 6.52 -6.38 2.99
C LEU A 111 7.97 -5.91 2.89
N ASP A 112 8.48 -5.87 1.67
CA ASP A 112 9.71 -5.20 1.29
C ASP A 112 9.39 -4.27 0.12
N ASP A 113 9.63 -2.97 0.27
CA ASP A 113 9.33 -1.99 -0.78
C ASP A 113 10.42 -1.87 -1.85
N GLY A 114 11.55 -2.55 -1.66
CA GLY A 114 12.72 -2.50 -2.52
C GLY A 114 13.59 -1.26 -2.36
N TRP A 115 13.34 -0.43 -1.33
CA TRP A 115 14.04 0.83 -1.06
C TRP A 115 14.53 0.99 0.38
N GLY A 116 14.43 -0.08 1.19
CA GLY A 116 14.99 -0.15 2.54
C GLY A 116 13.94 -0.20 3.63
N VAL A 117 12.65 -0.21 3.29
CA VAL A 117 11.61 -0.48 4.28
C VAL A 117 11.27 -1.95 4.26
N ARG A 118 11.35 -2.56 5.44
CA ARG A 118 10.90 -3.92 5.67
C ARG A 118 10.00 -3.94 6.90
N GLY A 119 8.88 -4.63 6.78
CA GLY A 119 7.93 -4.72 7.87
C GLY A 119 6.96 -5.87 7.70
N THR A 120 6.07 -5.98 8.67
CA THR A 120 4.95 -6.90 8.63
C THR A 120 3.66 -6.10 8.65
N PHE A 121 2.64 -6.57 7.95
CA PHE A 121 1.30 -6.03 8.06
C PHE A 121 0.28 -7.16 8.23
N TRP A 122 -0.90 -6.81 8.69
CA TRP A 122 -2.02 -7.74 8.82
C TRP A 122 -3.33 -7.00 8.69
N THR A 123 -4.34 -7.72 8.23
CA THR A 123 -5.69 -7.19 8.07
C THR A 123 -6.43 -7.32 9.40
N VAL A 124 -6.91 -6.20 9.92
CA VAL A 124 -7.75 -6.12 11.13
C VAL A 124 -9.22 -6.28 10.78
N TYR A 125 -9.63 -5.79 9.62
CA TYR A 125 -10.99 -5.91 9.12
C TYR A 125 -11.00 -6.03 7.61
N ALA A 126 -11.74 -7.02 7.09
CA ALA A 126 -11.98 -7.20 5.67
C ALA A 126 -13.45 -7.49 5.43
N GLN A 127 -14.14 -6.56 4.78
CA GLN A 127 -15.47 -6.74 4.22
C GLN A 127 -15.57 -5.96 2.91
N PRO A 128 -16.52 -6.29 2.02
CA PRO A 128 -16.78 -5.48 0.83
C PRO A 128 -16.88 -3.99 1.16
N GLY A 129 -16.09 -3.19 0.45
CA GLY A 129 -16.00 -1.74 0.61
C GLY A 129 -15.02 -1.23 1.66
N LEU A 130 -14.40 -2.09 2.49
CA LEU A 130 -13.37 -1.66 3.44
C LEU A 130 -12.33 -2.75 3.76
N ARG A 131 -11.06 -2.41 3.58
CA ARG A 131 -9.93 -3.13 4.19
C ARG A 131 -9.26 -2.22 5.22
N LEU A 132 -9.20 -2.67 6.47
CA LEU A 132 -8.47 -2.00 7.55
C LEU A 132 -7.26 -2.85 7.92
N MET A 133 -6.08 -2.29 7.82
CA MET A 133 -4.81 -2.97 8.01
C MET A 133 -3.97 -2.25 9.05
N MET A 134 -3.21 -3.03 9.82
CA MET A 134 -2.11 -2.52 10.62
C MET A 134 -0.78 -2.99 10.05
N ALA A 135 0.25 -2.17 10.20
CA ALA A 135 1.60 -2.50 9.84
C ALA A 135 2.57 -2.07 10.94
N GLN A 136 3.68 -2.78 11.03
CA GLN A 136 4.85 -2.40 11.81
C GLN A 136 6.08 -2.67 10.97
N GLY A 137 7.11 -1.84 11.10
CA GLY A 137 8.31 -2.04 10.32
C GLY A 137 9.45 -1.15 10.77
N ALA A 138 10.58 -1.35 10.10
CA ALA A 138 11.75 -0.53 10.24
C ALA A 138 12.21 -0.06 8.86
N TYR A 139 12.67 1.18 8.79
CA TYR A 139 13.44 1.67 7.65
C TYR A 139 14.92 1.61 7.98
N GLN A 140 15.64 0.82 7.19
CA GLN A 140 17.08 0.69 7.29
C GLN A 140 17.74 1.74 6.40
N SER A 141 18.61 2.57 7.00
CA SER A 141 19.36 3.60 6.28
C SER A 141 20.76 3.77 6.86
N ALA A 142 21.54 4.72 6.35
CA ALA A 142 22.82 5.10 6.97
C ALA A 142 22.65 5.82 8.34
N LEU A 143 21.42 6.16 8.72
CA LEU A 143 21.01 6.69 10.02
C LEU A 143 20.41 5.57 10.89
N PRO A 144 20.22 5.78 12.21
CA PRO A 144 19.62 4.78 13.10
C PRO A 144 18.28 4.24 12.56
N ASP A 145 18.03 2.95 12.78
CA ASP A 145 16.80 2.28 12.33
C ASP A 145 15.55 3.05 12.77
N ILE A 146 14.73 3.43 11.79
CA ILE A 146 13.46 4.13 12.06
C ILE A 146 12.36 3.08 12.17
N LYS A 147 11.96 2.78 13.40
CA LYS A 147 10.83 1.89 13.66
C LYS A 147 9.53 2.68 13.74
N GLY A 148 8.45 2.07 13.28
CA GLY A 148 7.13 2.68 13.32
C GLY A 148 6.00 1.69 13.16
N ARG A 149 4.81 2.17 13.51
CA ARG A 149 3.52 1.50 13.30
C ARG A 149 2.70 2.32 12.33
N ALA A 150 1.84 1.67 11.56
CA ALA A 150 0.91 2.34 10.69
C ALA A 150 -0.46 1.67 10.72
N VAL A 151 -1.49 2.48 10.51
CA VAL A 151 -2.85 2.01 10.24
C VAL A 151 -3.23 2.51 8.85
N VAL A 152 -3.82 1.64 8.03
CA VAL A 152 -4.29 1.98 6.69
C VAL A 152 -5.71 1.47 6.51
N ALA A 153 -6.63 2.36 6.18
CA ALA A 153 -7.96 2.04 5.70
C ALA A 153 -8.02 2.27 4.19
N LEU A 154 -8.36 1.23 3.43
CA LEU A 154 -8.76 1.32 2.05
C LEU A 154 -10.28 1.18 1.98
N ALA A 155 -10.97 2.30 1.85
CA ALA A 155 -12.40 2.34 1.59
C ALA A 155 -12.64 2.37 0.08
N TYR A 156 -13.66 1.65 -0.39
CA TYR A 156 -13.99 1.62 -1.81
C TYR A 156 -15.47 1.32 -2.05
N GLY A 157 -15.95 1.62 -3.25
CA GLY A 157 -17.32 1.37 -3.65
C GLY A 157 -17.44 1.17 -5.14
N PHE A 158 -18.27 0.20 -5.54
CA PHE A 158 -18.58 -0.04 -6.94
C PHE A 158 -19.80 0.78 -7.36
N GLN A 159 -19.72 1.37 -8.54
CA GLN A 159 -20.81 2.12 -9.15
C GLN A 159 -20.90 1.83 -10.65
N PRO A 160 -22.09 1.94 -11.27
CA PRO A 160 -22.20 1.85 -12.72
C PRO A 160 -21.41 2.98 -13.39
N GLY A 161 -20.58 2.63 -14.37
CA GLY A 161 -19.90 3.60 -15.23
C GLY A 161 -20.83 4.15 -16.34
N PRO A 162 -20.36 5.15 -17.10
CA PRO A 162 -21.17 5.80 -18.15
C PRO A 162 -21.69 4.86 -19.24
N THR A 163 -20.98 3.76 -19.51
CA THR A 163 -21.38 2.73 -20.49
C THR A 163 -21.85 1.43 -19.84
N GLY A 164 -22.23 1.47 -18.55
CA GLY A 164 -22.79 0.34 -17.80
C GLY A 164 -21.78 -0.63 -17.17
N GLN A 165 -20.49 -0.52 -17.52
CA GLN A 165 -19.43 -1.31 -16.87
C GLN A 165 -19.19 -0.82 -15.44
N PRO A 166 -18.94 -1.71 -14.47
CA PRO A 166 -18.63 -1.29 -13.11
C PRO A 166 -17.36 -0.44 -13.04
N GLN A 167 -17.38 0.56 -12.18
CA GLN A 167 -16.23 1.39 -11.82
C GLN A 167 -16.04 1.39 -10.31
N VAL A 168 -14.81 1.61 -9.84
CA VAL A 168 -14.50 1.64 -8.40
C VAL A 168 -13.99 3.01 -7.94
N ALA A 169 -14.74 3.61 -7.02
CA ALA A 169 -14.30 4.63 -6.06
C ALA A 169 -13.26 4.10 -5.08
N THR A 170 -12.05 4.67 -4.93
CA THR A 170 -11.12 4.25 -3.85
C THR A 170 -10.62 5.42 -3.02
N THR A 171 -10.55 5.24 -1.71
CA THR A 171 -9.98 6.20 -0.75
C THR A 171 -9.04 5.47 0.20
N VAL A 172 -7.81 5.97 0.29
CA VAL A 172 -6.81 5.51 1.26
C VAL A 172 -6.71 6.55 2.36
N THR A 173 -6.99 6.12 3.59
CA THR A 173 -6.71 6.86 4.81
C THR A 173 -5.60 6.14 5.57
N SER A 174 -4.57 6.85 6.02
CA SER A 174 -3.48 6.23 6.76
C SER A 174 -2.91 7.12 7.85
N PHE A 175 -2.53 6.50 8.95
CA PHE A 175 -1.86 7.13 10.09
C PHE A 175 -0.54 6.41 10.34
N VAL A 176 0.53 7.17 10.56
CA VAL A 176 1.87 6.62 10.83
C VAL A 176 2.38 7.17 12.14
N GLU A 177 2.77 6.27 13.02
CA GLU A 177 3.48 6.52 14.26
C GLU A 177 4.93 6.06 14.10
N ILE A 178 5.86 6.85 14.63
CA ILE A 178 7.29 6.54 14.61
C ILE A 178 7.84 6.69 16.03
N ASP A 179 8.86 5.90 16.35
CA ASP A 179 9.49 5.93 17.67
C ASP A 179 9.97 7.34 18.07
N SER A 180 9.72 7.70 19.33
CA SER A 180 10.01 9.01 19.90
C SER A 180 11.50 9.40 19.87
N GLY A 181 12.41 8.42 19.86
CA GLY A 181 13.85 8.64 19.66
C GLY A 181 14.16 9.26 18.30
N VAL A 182 13.46 8.83 17.26
CA VAL A 182 13.62 9.32 15.89
C VAL A 182 12.95 10.68 15.72
N ILE A 183 11.78 10.91 16.35
CA ILE A 183 11.10 12.22 16.31
C ILE A 183 12.01 13.35 16.81
N ARG A 184 12.84 13.09 17.83
CA ARG A 184 13.81 14.09 18.33
C ARG A 184 14.91 14.44 17.32
N VAL A 185 15.29 13.50 16.46
CA VAL A 185 16.30 13.70 15.41
C VAL A 185 15.68 14.36 14.16
N ILE A 186 14.47 13.94 13.78
CA ILE A 186 13.74 14.43 12.61
C ILE A 186 12.94 15.71 12.93
N GLY A 187 12.83 16.14 14.19
CA GLY A 187 12.05 17.31 14.59
C GLY A 187 12.42 18.64 13.91
N LYS A 188 13.60 18.73 13.28
CA LYS A 188 14.00 19.85 12.41
C LYS A 188 13.36 19.84 11.03
N VAL A 189 12.90 18.67 10.58
CA VAL A 189 12.10 18.45 9.39
C VAL A 189 10.66 18.74 9.77
N GLY A 190 10.23 19.99 9.61
CA GLY A 190 8.89 20.40 10.04
C GLY A 190 7.78 19.48 9.53
N GLY A 191 6.76 19.25 10.36
CA GLY A 191 5.58 18.42 10.08
C GLY A 191 4.96 18.57 8.67
N PRO A 192 4.91 19.77 8.06
CA PRO A 192 4.36 19.93 6.70
C PRO A 192 5.09 19.13 5.61
N LEU A 193 6.41 18.94 5.72
CA LEU A 193 7.16 18.20 4.69
C LEU A 193 6.86 16.70 4.77
N VAL A 194 6.77 16.19 5.99
CA VAL A 194 6.37 14.81 6.27
C VAL A 194 4.96 14.55 5.77
N GLN A 195 4.04 15.47 6.04
CA GLN A 195 2.66 15.37 5.58
C GLN A 195 2.55 15.32 4.05
N ARG A 196 3.24 16.23 3.35
CA ARG A 196 3.29 16.24 1.87
C ARG A 196 3.84 14.94 1.29
N LYS A 197 4.82 14.33 1.96
CA LYS A 197 5.36 13.03 1.56
C LYS A 197 4.31 11.94 1.74
N ALA A 198 3.66 11.86 2.90
CA ALA A 198 2.58 10.90 3.14
C ALA A 198 1.48 11.00 2.08
N ASP A 199 1.01 12.22 1.78
CA ASP A 199 0.01 12.47 0.73
C ASP A 199 0.47 11.99 -0.65
N ARG A 200 1.76 12.20 -0.98
CA ARG A 200 2.34 11.76 -2.26
C ARG A 200 2.40 10.23 -2.36
N GLU A 201 2.80 9.56 -1.28
CA GLU A 201 2.85 8.09 -1.24
C GLU A 201 1.45 7.51 -1.42
N ALA A 202 0.46 8.02 -0.68
CA ALA A 202 -0.93 7.57 -0.79
C ALA A 202 -1.50 7.79 -2.21
N ARG A 203 -1.29 8.96 -2.82
CA ARG A 203 -1.69 9.20 -4.22
C ARG A 203 -1.03 8.26 -5.20
N THR A 204 0.24 7.92 -4.99
CA THR A 204 0.95 7.05 -5.92
C THR A 204 0.54 5.59 -5.73
N LEU A 205 0.22 5.16 -4.51
CA LEU A 205 -0.37 3.84 -4.27
C LEU A 205 -1.68 3.68 -5.04
N LEU A 206 -2.56 4.68 -4.94
CA LEU A 206 -3.81 4.73 -5.69
C LEU A 206 -3.59 4.70 -7.21
N LYS A 207 -2.57 5.41 -7.71
CA LYS A 207 -2.19 5.33 -9.14
C LYS A 207 -1.69 3.94 -9.54
N VAL A 208 -0.97 3.24 -8.67
CA VAL A 208 -0.55 1.85 -8.93
C VAL A 208 -1.77 0.95 -9.04
N PHE A 209 -2.76 1.08 -8.14
CA PHE A 209 -4.00 0.30 -8.19
C PHE A 209 -4.73 0.54 -9.51
N ALA A 210 -5.01 1.80 -9.84
CA ALA A 210 -5.69 2.16 -11.09
C ALA A 210 -4.92 1.66 -12.33
N LYS A 211 -3.58 1.77 -12.33
CA LYS A 211 -2.74 1.30 -13.43
C LYS A 211 -2.79 -0.22 -13.59
N VAL A 212 -2.69 -0.97 -12.49
CA VAL A 212 -2.69 -2.44 -12.50
C VAL A 212 -4.03 -2.96 -13.00
N ILE A 213 -5.12 -2.43 -12.45
CA ILE A 213 -6.48 -2.80 -12.88
C ILE A 213 -6.69 -2.46 -14.35
N ARG A 214 -6.31 -1.26 -14.79
CA ARG A 214 -6.41 -0.88 -16.20
C ARG A 214 -5.66 -1.86 -17.12
N LEU A 215 -4.44 -2.27 -16.77
CA LEU A 215 -3.68 -3.24 -17.56
C LEU A 215 -4.35 -4.63 -17.59
N ILE A 216 -5.00 -5.03 -16.49
CA ILE A 216 -5.78 -6.27 -16.43
C ILE A 216 -7.00 -6.20 -17.34
N GLU A 217 -7.73 -5.08 -17.33
CA GLU A 217 -8.91 -4.90 -18.18
C GLU A 217 -8.55 -4.74 -19.67
N GLU A 218 -7.41 -4.12 -19.99
CA GLU A 218 -6.96 -3.91 -21.37
C GLU A 218 -6.48 -5.21 -22.05
N ASN A 219 -5.74 -6.08 -21.34
CA ASN A 219 -5.21 -7.32 -21.92
C ASN A 219 -5.03 -8.44 -20.87
N PRO A 220 -6.13 -9.10 -20.46
CA PRO A 220 -6.07 -10.14 -19.43
C PRO A 220 -5.18 -11.34 -19.83
N ALA A 221 -5.11 -11.68 -21.12
CA ALA A 221 -4.29 -12.77 -21.62
C ALA A 221 -2.77 -12.47 -21.48
N ASP A 222 -2.34 -11.24 -21.78
CA ASP A 222 -0.95 -10.82 -21.56
C ASP A 222 -0.59 -10.80 -20.07
N VAL A 223 -1.50 -10.35 -19.20
CA VAL A 223 -1.27 -10.40 -17.74
C VAL A 223 -1.04 -11.84 -17.28
N TYR A 224 -1.91 -12.77 -17.70
CA TYR A 224 -1.75 -14.18 -17.37
C TYR A 224 -0.45 -14.77 -17.91
N ALA A 225 -0.10 -14.49 -19.16
CA ALA A 225 1.15 -14.96 -19.77
C ALA A 225 2.40 -14.47 -19.01
N ARG A 226 2.41 -13.19 -18.60
CA ARG A 226 3.50 -12.61 -17.80
C ARG A 226 3.61 -13.24 -16.41
N LEU A 227 2.48 -13.57 -15.78
CA LEU A 227 2.47 -14.26 -14.49
C LEU A 227 2.98 -15.69 -14.62
N LYS A 228 2.48 -16.44 -15.62
CA LYS A 228 2.87 -17.82 -15.88
C LYS A 228 4.36 -17.98 -16.20
N ALA A 229 4.97 -16.97 -16.83
CA ALA A 229 6.41 -16.97 -17.13
C ALA A 229 7.31 -16.80 -15.89
N ARG A 230 6.74 -16.49 -14.72
CA ARG A 230 7.50 -16.24 -13.49
C ARG A 230 7.48 -17.49 -12.59
N PRO A 231 8.65 -18.04 -12.23
CA PRO A 231 8.72 -19.26 -11.42
C PRO A 231 8.33 -19.04 -9.95
N ASP A 232 8.35 -17.80 -9.47
CA ASP A 232 8.02 -17.44 -8.09
C ASP A 232 6.52 -17.22 -7.85
N VAL A 233 5.66 -17.38 -8.87
CA VAL A 233 4.21 -17.17 -8.73
C VAL A 233 3.54 -18.44 -8.19
N PRO A 234 2.75 -18.35 -7.10
CA PRO A 234 1.97 -19.47 -6.58
C PRO A 234 1.00 -20.03 -7.63
N LYS A 235 1.08 -21.35 -7.88
CA LYS A 235 0.26 -22.04 -8.89
C LYS A 235 -1.24 -22.06 -8.56
N PRO A 236 -1.68 -22.32 -7.32
CA PRO A 236 -3.11 -22.33 -6.99
C PRO A 236 -3.78 -20.99 -7.31
N GLU A 237 -3.20 -19.90 -6.82
CA GLU A 237 -3.69 -18.53 -7.00
C GLU A 237 -3.60 -18.09 -8.46
N LEU A 238 -2.61 -18.57 -9.21
CA LEU A 238 -2.51 -18.32 -10.65
C LEU A 238 -3.68 -18.95 -11.42
N GLU A 239 -4.08 -20.17 -11.08
CA GLU A 239 -5.21 -20.85 -11.73
C GLU A 239 -6.57 -20.25 -11.33
N GLU A 240 -6.72 -19.85 -10.07
CA GLU A 240 -7.91 -19.10 -9.62
C GLU A 240 -8.02 -17.76 -10.37
N PHE A 241 -6.91 -17.02 -10.45
CA PHE A 241 -6.88 -15.75 -11.17
C PHE A 241 -7.13 -15.94 -12.67
N ARG A 242 -6.62 -17.02 -13.29
CA ARG A 242 -6.90 -17.36 -14.69
C ARG A 242 -8.41 -17.48 -14.97
N LYS A 243 -9.14 -18.16 -14.07
CA LYS A 243 -10.61 -18.31 -14.18
C LYS A 243 -11.31 -16.95 -14.10
N LEU A 244 -10.90 -16.08 -13.16
CA LEU A 244 -11.44 -14.73 -13.03
C LEU A 244 -11.15 -13.85 -14.26
N LEU A 245 -9.95 -14.00 -14.84
CA LEU A 245 -9.57 -13.30 -16.07
C LEU A 245 -10.40 -13.76 -17.28
N GLY A 246 -10.97 -14.97 -17.24
CA GLY A 246 -11.74 -15.55 -18.34
C GLY A 246 -10.84 -16.01 -19.50
N VAL A 247 -9.59 -16.37 -19.23
CA VAL A 247 -8.61 -16.76 -20.26
C VAL A 247 -8.46 -18.29 -20.34
N PRO A 248 -8.23 -18.87 -21.54
CA PRO A 248 -8.12 -20.31 -21.74
C PRO A 248 -7.07 -21.02 -20.89
#